data_AF-W9DRP1-F1
#
_entry.id   AF-W9DRP1-F1
#
_cell.length_a   1.000
_cell.length_b   1.000
_cell.length_c   1.000
_cell.angle_alpha   90.00
_cell.angle_beta   90.00
_cell.angle_gamma   90.00
#
_symmetry.space_group_name_H-M   'P 1'
#
loop_
_entity.id
_entity.type
_entity.pdbx_description
1 polymer ?
#
loop_
_entity_poly.entity_id
_entity_poly.type
_entity_poly.pdbx_seq_one_letter_code
_entity_poly.pdbx_strand_id
1 'polypeptide(L)'
;MNLLIAASGLLLIVLCILHVVFGEKNYFNTKEKRSIAGYVPYHQISAVMFLEGAGMIYSAFYFNIQLSVFILVLILASLTVFVLICIKEKEEETIKASVPQFILFGIVLLLIVLGIYQELSITQ
;
A
#
# COMPACT_ATOMS: atom_id res chain seq x y z
N MET A 1 -19.79 -10.56 4.52
CA MET A 1 -18.95 -9.44 4.02
C MET A 1 -18.04 -9.01 5.13
N ASN A 2 -16.73 -9.15 4.93
CA ASN A 2 -15.75 -8.83 5.96
C ASN A 2 -15.43 -7.32 5.92
N LEU A 3 -16.02 -6.57 6.85
CA LEU A 3 -15.94 -5.11 6.88
C LEU A 3 -14.51 -4.59 7.07
N LEU A 4 -13.68 -5.32 7.82
CA LEU A 4 -12.28 -4.95 8.06
C LEU A 4 -11.46 -5.09 6.78
N ILE A 5 -11.68 -6.17 6.03
CA ILE A 5 -11.05 -6.39 4.72
C ILE A 5 -11.52 -5.35 3.70
N ALA A 6 -12.81 -5.02 3.67
CA ALA A 6 -13.32 -3.95 2.80
C ALA A 6 -12.70 -2.59 3.13
N ALA A 7 -12.63 -2.24 4.43
CA ALA A 7 -12.03 -1.00 4.89
C ALA A 7 -10.55 -0.92 4.54
N SER A 8 -9.81 -2.03 4.66
CA SER A 8 -8.40 -2.10 4.26
C SER A 8 -8.21 -1.82 2.76
N GLY A 9 -9.09 -2.36 1.91
CA GLY A 9 -9.05 -2.13 0.48
C GLY A 9 -9.39 -0.68 0.10
N LEU A 10 -10.39 -0.08 0.76
CA LEU A 10 -10.71 1.34 0.59
C LEU A 10 -9.54 2.25 1.00
N LEU A 11 -8.89 1.95 2.12
CA LEU A 11 -7.73 2.70 2.58
C LEU A 11 -6.54 2.60 1.61
N LEU A 12 -6.30 1.43 1.01
CA LEU A 12 -5.28 1.26 -0.04
C LEU A 12 -5.58 2.10 -1.28
N ILE A 13 -6.84 2.17 -1.72
CA ILE A 13 -7.23 3.03 -2.84
C ILE A 13 -7.04 4.51 -2.50
N VAL A 14 -7.44 4.94 -1.30
CA VAL A 14 -7.21 6.32 -0.83
C VAL A 14 -5.72 6.64 -0.76
N LEU A 15 -4.91 5.72 -0.23
CA LEU A 15 -3.46 5.87 -0.16
C LEU A 15 -2.84 5.97 -1.55
N CYS A 16 -3.31 5.19 -2.53
CA CYS A 16 -2.90 5.29 -3.92
C CYS A 16 -3.19 6.70 -4.48
N ILE A 17 -4.40 7.22 -4.29
CA ILE A 17 -4.76 8.57 -4.76
C ILE A 17 -3.86 9.62 -4.10
N LEU A 18 -3.68 9.54 -2.77
CA LEU A 18 -2.82 10.46 -2.04
C LEU A 18 -1.37 10.37 -2.51
N HIS A 19 -0.86 9.17 -2.78
CA HIS A 19 0.48 8.95 -3.31
C HIS A 19 0.63 9.64 -4.66
N VAL A 20 -0.24 9.35 -5.64
CA VAL A 20 -0.19 10.00 -6.96
C VAL A 20 -0.29 11.52 -6.86
N VAL A 21 -1.29 12.05 -6.16
CA VAL A 21 -1.51 13.51 -6.07
C VAL A 21 -0.35 14.22 -5.36
N PHE A 22 0.14 13.64 -4.26
CA PHE A 22 1.24 14.23 -3.50
C PHE A 22 2.55 14.18 -4.29
N GLY A 23 2.83 13.05 -4.96
CA GLY A 23 3.99 12.89 -5.84
C GLY A 23 3.97 13.88 -6.99
N GLU A 24 2.84 13.99 -7.70
CA GLU A 24 2.70 14.94 -8.80
C GLU A 24 2.87 16.39 -8.34
N LYS A 25 2.19 16.80 -7.27
CA LYS A 25 2.19 18.20 -6.82
C LYS A 25 3.51 18.64 -6.19
N ASN A 26 4.13 17.79 -5.37
CA ASN A 26 5.30 18.19 -4.58
C ASN A 26 6.62 17.74 -5.21
N TYR A 27 6.60 16.63 -5.95
CA TYR A 27 7.78 16.05 -6.56
C TYR A 27 7.79 16.35 -8.07
N PHE A 28 6.92 15.77 -8.89
CA PHE A 28 7.12 15.81 -10.35
C PHE A 28 6.89 17.18 -11.00
N ASN A 29 5.91 17.98 -10.55
CA ASN A 29 5.64 19.31 -11.13
C ASN A 29 6.62 20.41 -10.70
N THR A 30 7.53 20.17 -9.74
CA THR A 30 8.37 21.23 -9.16
C THR A 30 9.79 21.30 -9.72
N LYS A 31 10.24 20.34 -10.55
CA LYS A 31 11.59 20.40 -11.16
C LYS A 31 11.54 20.09 -12.66
N GLU A 32 12.07 21.00 -13.48
CA GLU A 32 11.96 21.02 -14.94
C GLU A 32 12.59 19.84 -15.72
N LYS A 33 13.36 18.96 -15.09
CA LYS A 33 13.86 17.72 -15.73
C LYS A 33 13.98 16.62 -14.70
N ARG A 34 12.94 15.79 -14.57
CA ARG A 34 13.04 14.56 -13.76
C ARG A 34 13.22 13.34 -14.64
N SER A 35 14.08 12.44 -14.17
CA SER A 35 14.39 11.19 -14.84
C SER A 35 13.14 10.31 -14.95
N ILE A 36 12.87 9.81 -16.16
CA ILE A 36 11.85 8.77 -16.42
C ILE A 36 12.04 7.58 -15.46
N ALA A 37 13.28 7.29 -15.07
CA ALA A 37 13.63 6.20 -14.16
C ALA A 37 13.10 6.39 -12.73
N GLY A 38 12.74 7.61 -12.30
CA GLY A 38 12.05 7.85 -11.03
C GLY A 38 10.53 7.96 -11.19
N TYR A 39 10.07 8.52 -12.31
CA TYR A 39 8.65 8.70 -12.60
C TYR A 39 7.91 7.37 -12.80
N VAL A 40 8.45 6.49 -13.65
CA VAL A 40 7.78 5.23 -14.00
C VAL A 40 7.61 4.32 -12.78
N PRO A 41 8.65 4.04 -11.96
CA PRO A 41 8.48 3.18 -10.78
C PRO A 41 7.49 3.75 -9.75
N TYR A 42 7.41 5.08 -9.63
CA TYR A 42 6.47 5.73 -8.73
C TYR A 42 5.01 5.44 -9.10
N HIS A 43 4.67 5.60 -10.37
CA HIS A 43 3.32 5.28 -10.86
C HIS A 43 3.05 3.77 -10.93
N GLN A 44 4.07 2.93 -11.14
CA GLN A 44 3.93 1.48 -11.04
C GLN A 44 3.54 1.04 -9.62
N ILE A 45 4.18 1.59 -8.57
CA ILE A 45 3.81 1.32 -7.18
C ILE A 45 2.37 1.79 -6.90
N SER A 46 1.97 2.94 -7.46
CA SER A 46 0.60 3.43 -7.37
C SER A 46 -0.40 2.45 -7.98
N ALA A 47 -0.12 1.93 -9.18
CA ALA A 47 -0.96 0.93 -9.83
C ALA A 47 -1.05 -0.37 -9.02
N VAL A 48 0.05 -0.81 -8.42
CA VAL A 48 0.07 -1.98 -7.52
C VAL A 48 -0.83 -1.74 -6.30
N MET A 49 -0.69 -0.61 -5.60
CA MET A 49 -1.53 -0.27 -4.45
C MET A 49 -3.03 -0.22 -4.80
N PHE A 50 -3.36 0.29 -5.99
CA PHE A 50 -4.74 0.29 -6.47
C PHE A 50 -5.27 -1.13 -6.68
N LEU A 51 -4.50 -2.01 -7.32
CA LEU A 51 -4.87 -3.41 -7.56
C LEU A 51 -5.00 -4.19 -6.25
N GLU A 52 -4.09 -3.97 -5.29
CA GLU A 52 -4.20 -4.51 -3.94
C GLU A 52 -5.51 -4.07 -3.29
N GLY A 53 -5.83 -2.78 -3.35
CA GLY A 53 -7.06 -2.23 -2.79
C GLY A 53 -8.33 -2.84 -3.42
N ALA A 54 -8.38 -2.91 -4.75
CA ALA A 54 -9.48 -3.54 -5.48
C ALA A 54 -9.60 -5.04 -5.16
N GLY A 55 -8.48 -5.75 -5.09
CA GLY A 55 -8.41 -7.16 -4.72
C GLY A 55 -8.90 -7.42 -3.29
N MET A 56 -8.52 -6.56 -2.33
CA MET A 56 -9.03 -6.65 -0.95
C MET A 56 -10.53 -6.39 -0.88
N ILE A 57 -11.06 -5.40 -1.61
CA ILE A 57 -12.51 -5.16 -1.66
C ILE A 57 -13.23 -6.38 -2.25
N TYR A 58 -12.73 -6.94 -3.35
CA TYR A 58 -13.29 -8.16 -3.93
C TYR A 58 -13.29 -9.33 -2.93
N SER A 59 -12.16 -9.54 -2.25
CA SER A 59 -12.05 -10.53 -1.18
C SER A 59 -13.04 -10.26 -0.05
N ALA A 60 -13.34 -9.01 0.30
CA ALA A 60 -14.30 -8.70 1.37
C ALA A 60 -15.72 -9.21 1.08
N PHE A 61 -16.13 -9.21 -0.19
CA PHE A 61 -17.45 -9.67 -0.63
C PHE A 61 -17.50 -11.20 -0.81
N TYR A 62 -16.46 -11.78 -1.38
CA TYR A 62 -16.35 -13.20 -1.69
C TYR A 62 -15.14 -13.81 -0.98
N PHE A 63 -15.16 -13.78 0.36
CA PHE A 63 -13.99 -14.06 1.20
C PHE A 63 -13.03 -15.09 0.62
N ASN A 64 -11.87 -14.60 0.18
CA ASN A 64 -10.81 -15.42 -0.40
C ASN A 64 -9.54 -15.21 0.44
N ILE A 65 -9.30 -16.13 1.37
CA ILE A 65 -8.16 -16.08 2.27
C ILE A 65 -6.82 -16.06 1.52
N GLN A 66 -6.71 -16.78 0.41
CA GLN A 66 -5.48 -16.86 -0.38
C GLN A 66 -5.16 -15.50 -1.00
N LEU A 67 -6.18 -14.80 -1.53
CA LEU A 67 -6.01 -13.47 -2.07
C LEU A 67 -5.63 -12.45 -1.00
N SER A 68 -6.31 -12.47 0.16
CA SER A 68 -6.00 -11.56 1.28
C SER A 68 -4.59 -11.76 1.83
N VAL A 69 -4.15 -13.01 1.96
CA VAL A 69 -2.78 -13.35 2.40
C VAL A 69 -1.75 -12.98 1.33
N PHE A 70 -2.04 -13.21 0.05
CA PHE A 70 -1.16 -12.82 -1.05
C PHE A 70 -0.92 -11.30 -1.05
N ILE A 71 -1.99 -10.51 -0.93
CA ILE A 71 -1.90 -9.04 -0.87
C ILE A 71 -1.12 -8.60 0.38
N LEU A 72 -1.37 -9.23 1.54
CA LEU A 72 -0.61 -8.96 2.76
C LEU A 72 0.91 -9.15 2.56
N VAL A 73 1.31 -10.25 1.92
CA VAL A 73 2.71 -10.53 1.62
C VAL A 73 3.29 -9.52 0.63
N LEU A 74 2.51 -9.11 -0.39
CA LEU A 74 2.94 -8.13 -1.39
C LEU A 74 3.23 -6.75 -0.76
N ILE A 75 2.35 -6.29 0.15
CA ILE A 75 2.53 -5.04 0.88
C ILE A 75 3.80 -5.10 1.73
N LEU A 76 4.01 -6.19 2.48
CA LEU A 76 5.20 -6.36 3.33
C LEU A 76 6.49 -6.41 2.52
N ALA A 77 6.50 -7.10 1.38
CA ALA A 77 7.64 -7.14 0.48
C ALA A 77 7.96 -5.75 -0.08
N SER A 78 6.93 -5.01 -0.54
CA SER A 78 7.08 -3.66 -1.09
C SER A 78 7.64 -2.68 -0.06
N LEU A 79 7.12 -2.69 1.17
CA LEU A 79 7.61 -1.86 2.27
C LEU A 79 9.05 -2.20 2.64
N THR A 80 9.37 -3.49 2.71
CA THR A 80 10.73 -3.96 3.04
C THR A 80 11.73 -3.52 1.98
N VAL A 81 11.41 -3.71 0.69
CA VAL A 81 12.26 -3.27 -0.41
C VAL A 81 12.47 -1.75 -0.37
N PHE A 82 11.42 -0.98 -0.14
CA PHE A 82 11.51 0.48 -0.01
C PHE A 82 12.46 0.90 1.13
N VAL A 83 12.27 0.35 2.32
CA VAL A 83 13.11 0.69 3.49
C VAL A 83 14.57 0.30 3.26
N LEU A 84 14.83 -0.89 2.69
CA LEU A 84 16.19 -1.35 2.39
C LEU A 84 16.90 -0.45 1.37
N ILE A 85 16.19 0.00 0.33
CA ILE A 85 16.73 0.94 -0.65
C ILE A 85 17.07 2.27 0.04
N CYS A 86 16.15 2.83 0.83
CA CYS A 86 16.39 4.10 1.50
C CYS A 86 17.58 4.04 2.48
N ILE A 87 17.74 2.93 3.22
CA ILE A 87 18.90 2.73 4.11
C ILE A 87 20.20 2.65 3.29
N LYS A 88 20.19 1.86 2.20
CA LYS A 88 21.38 1.65 1.37
C LYS A 88 21.85 2.95 0.70
N GLU A 89 20.92 3.75 0.20
CA GLU A 89 21.22 5.01 -0.49
C GLU A 89 21.38 6.21 0.47
N LYS A 90 21.31 5.99 1.80
CA LYS A 90 21.40 7.02 2.84
C LYS A 90 20.35 8.14 2.72
N GLU A 91 19.16 7.77 2.26
CA GLU A 91 18.02 8.65 2.02
C GLU A 91 17.17 8.84 3.30
N GLU A 92 17.81 9.25 4.40
CA GLU A 92 17.13 9.38 5.71
C GLU A 92 15.98 10.40 5.70
N GLU A 93 16.12 11.48 4.93
CA GLU A 93 15.05 12.49 4.79
C GLU A 93 13.83 11.93 4.08
N THR A 94 14.04 11.04 3.10
CA THR A 94 12.97 10.34 2.39
C THR A 94 12.20 9.41 3.33
N ILE A 95 12.90 8.70 4.24
CA ILE A 95 12.26 7.87 5.28
C ILE A 95 11.39 8.73 6.21
N LYS A 96 11.91 9.88 6.67
CA LYS A 96 11.17 10.80 7.55
C LYS A 96 9.93 11.38 6.86
N ALA A 97 10.05 11.75 5.59
CA ALA A 97 8.94 12.26 4.79
C ALA A 97 7.85 11.19 4.55
N SER A 98 8.22 9.91 4.48
CA SER A 98 7.31 8.79 4.30
C SER A 98 6.66 8.26 5.58
N VAL A 99 6.98 8.81 6.76
CA VAL A 99 6.38 8.40 8.05
C VAL A 99 4.84 8.34 8.03
N PRO A 100 4.11 9.33 7.50
CA PRO A 100 2.65 9.26 7.44
C PRO A 100 2.14 8.07 6.62
N GLN A 101 2.86 7.72 5.54
CA GLN A 101 2.52 6.58 4.68
C GLN A 101 2.76 5.27 5.42
N PHE A 102 3.86 5.14 6.17
CA PHE A 102 4.12 3.96 7.01
C PHE A 102 3.06 3.75 8.10
N ILE A 103 2.58 4.83 8.72
CA ILE A 103 1.49 4.75 9.71
C ILE A 103 0.21 4.22 9.04
N LEU A 104 -0.16 4.75 7.86
CA LEU A 104 -1.31 4.29 7.11
C LEU A 104 -1.18 2.82 6.68
N PHE A 105 0.00 2.42 6.20
CA PHE A 105 0.27 1.01 5.89
C PHE A 105 0.16 0.12 7.13
N GLY A 106 0.65 0.56 8.29
CA GLY A 106 0.49 -0.16 9.56
C GLY A 106 -0.98 -0.39 9.93
N ILE A 107 -1.83 0.62 9.74
CA ILE A 107 -3.29 0.51 9.95
C ILE A 107 -3.89 -0.50 8.97
N VAL A 108 -3.53 -0.43 7.68
CA VAL A 108 -3.99 -1.38 6.65
C VAL A 108 -3.59 -2.81 7.03
N LEU A 109 -2.32 -3.05 7.39
CA LEU A 109 -1.83 -4.37 7.80
C LEU A 109 -2.62 -4.92 8.99
N LEU A 110 -2.87 -4.08 10.01
CA LEU A 110 -3.65 -4.47 11.18
C LEU A 110 -5.08 -4.87 10.79
N LEU A 111 -5.74 -4.09 9.93
CA LEU A 111 -7.10 -4.39 9.46
C LEU A 111 -7.16 -5.68 8.66
N ILE A 112 -6.16 -5.96 7.82
CA ILE A 112 -6.08 -7.21 7.06
C ILE A 112 -5.93 -8.41 8.00
N VAL A 113 -5.00 -8.34 8.96
CA VAL A 113 -4.75 -9.42 9.92
C VAL A 113 -5.98 -9.69 10.79
N LEU A 114 -6.60 -8.64 11.35
CA LEU A 114 -7.82 -8.76 12.15
C LEU A 114 -8.99 -9.30 11.32
N GLY A 115 -9.13 -8.84 10.07
CA GLY A 115 -10.15 -9.32 9.14
C GLY A 115 -10.00 -10.81 8.83
N ILE A 116 -8.78 -11.27 8.55
CA ILE A 116 -8.49 -12.70 8.33
C ILE A 116 -8.80 -13.51 9.59
N TYR A 117 -8.34 -13.07 10.76
CA TYR A 117 -8.56 -13.76 12.02
C TYR A 117 -10.05 -13.90 12.36
N GLN A 118 -10.82 -12.81 12.19
CA GLN A 118 -12.26 -12.82 12.40
C GLN A 118 -12.96 -13.85 11.52
N GLU A 119 -12.64 -13.91 10.22
CA GLU A 119 -13.29 -14.87 9.34
C GLU A 119 -12.91 -16.32 9.65
N LEU A 120 -11.63 -16.56 10.00
CA LEU A 120 -11.16 -17.88 10.40
C LEU A 120 -11.92 -18.40 11.62
N SER A 121 -12.21 -17.52 12.58
CA SER A 121 -12.96 -17.86 13.80
C SER A 121 -14.44 -18.18 13.57
N ILE A 122 -15.02 -17.72 12.46
CA ILE A 122 -16.44 -17.96 12.11
C ILE A 122 -16.58 -19.26 11.30
N THR A 123 -15.51 -19.67 10.60
CA THR A 123 -15.52 -20.82 9.68
C THR A 123 -15.05 -22.14 10.34
N GLN A 124 -14.56 -22.09 11.58
CA GLN A 124 -14.21 -23.24 12.42
C GLN A 124 -15.36 -23.62 13.36
#